data_AF-A0A7V3Y278-F1
#
_entry.id   AF-A0A7V3Y278-F1
#
_cell.length_a   1.000
_cell.length_b   1.000
_cell.length_c   1.000
_cell.angle_alpha   90.00
_cell.angle_beta   90.00
_cell.angle_gamma   90.00
#
_symmetry.space_group_name_H-M   'P 1'
#
loop_
_entity.id
_entity.type
_entity.pdbx_description
1 polymer ?
#
loop_
_entity_poly.entity_id
_entity_poly.type
_entity_poly.pdbx_seq_one_letter_code
_entity_poly.pdbx_strand_id
1 'polypeptide(L)'
;MFIQHTVKDSVAIVTVEGYINHTHAVKFEEYIARLAKGYSGIIIDCAQLEYISSTGIGALMYAQRVIESGGGVVVLCHCNKEIATLIDIIALPVKRYNSLDEAMEAVRDTGIKITEKPVPPKESPNIESYTDIRQVEKPSMLFEHPLVIECPDCKTMVRVSSPGKFKCPDCGLQFAVDDDQTVYFN
;
A
#
# COMPACT_ATOMS: atom_id res chain seq x y z
N MET A 1 5.21 8.14 -6.59
CA MET A 1 5.88 7.25 -5.61
C MET A 1 6.67 6.22 -6.38
N PHE A 2 7.94 6.06 -6.04
CA PHE A 2 8.75 4.94 -6.51
C PHE A 2 8.94 3.96 -5.34
N ILE A 3 8.78 2.66 -5.62
CA ILE A 3 8.95 1.61 -4.62
C ILE A 3 9.80 0.51 -5.23
N GLN A 4 10.87 0.17 -4.53
CA GLN A 4 11.81 -0.86 -4.92
C GLN A 4 12.21 -1.67 -3.69
N HIS A 5 12.78 -2.85 -3.91
CA HIS A 5 13.39 -3.60 -2.83
C HIS A 5 14.70 -4.24 -3.26
N THR A 6 15.58 -4.41 -2.29
CA THR A 6 16.73 -5.31 -2.38
C THR A 6 16.56 -6.43 -1.35
N VAL A 7 17.34 -7.50 -1.48
CA VAL A 7 17.31 -8.61 -0.54
C VAL A 7 18.71 -8.83 -0.01
N LYS A 8 18.85 -8.83 1.31
CA LYS A 8 20.11 -9.09 2.01
C LYS A 8 19.84 -10.07 3.15
N ASP A 9 20.57 -11.18 3.17
CA ASP A 9 20.41 -12.23 4.17
C ASP A 9 18.94 -12.68 4.35
N SER A 10 18.25 -12.82 3.21
CA SER A 10 16.83 -13.19 3.12
C SER A 10 15.85 -12.21 3.81
N VAL A 11 16.31 -11.00 4.15
CA VAL A 11 15.49 -9.85 4.55
C VAL A 11 15.26 -8.95 3.34
N ALA A 12 14.00 -8.62 3.06
CA ALA A 12 13.66 -7.67 2.00
C ALA A 12 13.72 -6.23 2.55
N ILE A 13 14.55 -5.40 1.94
CA ILE A 13 14.72 -3.99 2.28
C ILE A 13 13.97 -3.19 1.23
N VAL A 14 12.84 -2.59 1.62
CA VAL A 14 11.93 -1.84 0.77
C VAL A 14 12.25 -0.36 0.88
N THR A 15 12.69 0.26 -0.21
CA THR A 15 12.88 1.71 -0.28
C THR A 15 11.64 2.36 -0.88
N VAL A 16 11.12 3.38 -0.20
CA VAL A 16 9.99 4.17 -0.68
C VAL A 16 10.44 5.60 -0.94
N GLU A 17 10.27 6.06 -2.17
CA GLU A 17 10.64 7.41 -2.59
C GLU A 17 9.38 8.26 -2.88
N GLY A 18 9.36 9.47 -2.32
CA GLY A 18 8.28 10.43 -2.46
C GLY A 18 7.19 10.26 -1.41
N TYR A 19 5.99 9.83 -1.81
CA TYR A 19 4.76 10.01 -1.01
C TYR A 19 3.93 8.72 -0.94
N ILE A 20 3.50 8.32 0.27
CA ILE A 20 2.43 7.32 0.43
C ILE A 20 1.14 8.07 0.76
N ASN A 21 0.26 8.19 -0.23
CA ASN A 21 -0.99 8.92 -0.15
C ASN A 21 -2.16 8.11 -0.75
N HIS A 22 -3.34 8.70 -0.84
CA HIS A 22 -4.54 8.04 -1.37
C HIS A 22 -4.39 7.49 -2.80
N THR A 23 -3.48 8.05 -3.61
CA THR A 23 -3.22 7.62 -4.99
C THR A 23 -2.34 6.37 -5.02
N HIS A 24 -1.38 6.25 -4.10
CA HIS A 24 -0.34 5.20 -4.15
C HIS A 24 -0.44 4.15 -3.04
N ALA A 25 -1.31 4.33 -2.04
CA ALA A 25 -1.47 3.42 -0.91
C ALA A 25 -1.76 1.99 -1.37
N VAL A 26 -2.71 1.79 -2.30
CA VAL A 26 -3.06 0.45 -2.83
C VAL A 26 -1.85 -0.21 -3.49
N LYS A 27 -1.10 0.53 -4.31
CA LYS A 27 0.11 0.02 -4.96
C LYS A 27 1.18 -0.39 -3.94
N PHE A 28 1.33 0.38 -2.86
CA PHE A 28 2.21 0.02 -1.76
C PHE A 28 1.75 -1.27 -1.06
N GLU A 29 0.45 -1.37 -0.73
CA GLU A 29 -0.14 -2.56 -0.09
C GLU A 29 0.06 -3.82 -0.94
N GLU A 30 -0.24 -3.77 -2.23
CA GLU A 30 -0.05 -4.88 -3.16
C GLU A 30 1.43 -5.31 -3.24
N TYR A 31 2.34 -4.34 -3.26
CA TYR A 31 3.78 -4.60 -3.28
C TYR A 31 4.23 -5.34 -2.02
N ILE A 32 3.81 -4.86 -0.84
CA ILE A 32 4.11 -5.50 0.44
C ILE A 32 3.48 -6.89 0.53
N ALA A 33 2.22 -7.04 0.10
CA ALA A 33 1.52 -8.32 0.11
C ALA A 33 2.25 -9.37 -0.74
N ARG A 34 2.81 -8.96 -1.89
CA ARG A 34 3.65 -9.83 -2.72
C ARG A 34 4.94 -10.22 -2.01
N LEU A 35 5.63 -9.27 -1.36
CA LEU A 35 6.86 -9.55 -0.63
C LEU A 35 6.62 -10.46 0.58
N ALA A 36 5.53 -10.29 1.32
CA ALA A 36 5.19 -11.12 2.48
C ALA A 36 4.97 -12.61 2.12
N LYS A 37 4.71 -12.92 0.84
CA LYS A 37 4.66 -14.30 0.33
C LYS A 37 6.04 -14.92 0.17
N GLY A 38 7.10 -14.13 0.00
CA GLY A 38 8.48 -14.58 -0.25
C GLY A 38 9.40 -14.43 0.97
N TYR A 39 9.15 -13.41 1.79
CA TYR A 39 10.04 -12.97 2.86
C TYR A 39 9.30 -12.85 4.18
N SER A 40 9.94 -13.34 5.25
CA SER A 40 9.44 -13.23 6.62
C SER A 40 10.10 -12.10 7.42
N GLY A 41 11.14 -11.47 6.88
CA GLY A 41 11.76 -10.26 7.43
C GLY A 41 11.69 -9.15 6.40
N ILE A 42 11.05 -8.04 6.75
CA ILE A 42 10.89 -6.87 5.88
C ILE A 42 11.31 -5.61 6.63
N ILE A 43 12.16 -4.81 6.01
CA ILE A 43 12.53 -3.47 6.50
C ILE A 43 11.97 -2.46 5.51
N ILE A 44 11.22 -1.47 5.98
CA ILE A 44 10.79 -0.34 5.15
C ILE A 44 11.71 0.85 5.46
N ASP A 45 12.53 1.21 4.49
CA ASP A 45 13.44 2.35 4.56
C ASP A 45 12.73 3.63 4.13
N CYS A 46 12.52 4.51 5.10
CA CYS A 46 11.84 5.78 4.95
C CYS A 46 12.78 6.94 4.62
N ALA A 47 14.07 6.69 4.32
CA ALA A 47 15.05 7.75 4.06
C ALA A 47 14.65 8.71 2.94
N GLN A 48 13.91 8.22 1.93
CA GLN A 48 13.39 9.00 0.81
C GLN A 48 11.87 9.17 0.84
N LEU A 49 11.23 8.83 1.96
CA LEU A 49 9.81 9.10 2.16
C LEU A 49 9.67 10.55 2.63
N GLU A 50 9.09 11.38 1.78
CA GLU A 50 8.90 12.82 2.02
C GLU A 50 7.61 13.09 2.80
N TYR A 51 6.57 12.30 2.56
CA TYR A 51 5.27 12.53 3.19
C TYR A 51 4.37 11.29 3.20
N ILE A 52 3.53 11.22 4.23
CA ILE A 52 2.53 10.17 4.42
C ILE A 52 1.18 10.78 4.81
N SER A 53 0.10 10.39 4.11
CA SER A 53 -1.27 10.79 4.46
C SER A 53 -1.93 9.79 5.41
N SER A 54 -3.15 10.06 5.91
CA SER A 54 -3.94 9.11 6.69
C SER A 54 -4.14 7.76 5.98
N THR A 55 -4.34 7.78 4.66
CA THR A 55 -4.42 6.56 3.84
C THR A 55 -3.08 5.83 3.79
N GLY A 56 -1.97 6.57 3.71
CA GLY A 56 -0.64 5.96 3.73
C GLY A 56 -0.28 5.35 5.08
N ILE A 57 -0.71 5.97 6.18
CA ILE A 57 -0.64 5.37 7.50
C ILE A 57 -1.44 4.05 7.54
N GLY A 58 -2.65 4.04 6.98
CA GLY A 58 -3.43 2.81 6.81
C GLY A 58 -2.68 1.73 6.03
N ALA A 59 -1.93 2.12 5.01
CA ALA A 59 -1.08 1.21 4.23
C ALA A 59 0.11 0.64 5.05
N LEU A 60 0.70 1.44 5.96
CA LEU A 60 1.70 0.93 6.91
C LEU A 60 1.09 -0.03 7.94
N MET A 61 -0.11 0.26 8.43
CA MET A 61 -0.86 -0.67 9.30
C MET A 61 -1.17 -1.98 8.57
N TYR A 62 -1.56 -1.91 7.31
CA TYR A 62 -1.74 -3.08 6.46
C TYR A 62 -0.46 -3.90 6.34
N ALA A 63 0.67 -3.23 6.05
CA ALA A 63 1.98 -3.88 5.95
C ALA A 63 2.34 -4.63 7.23
N GLN A 64 2.20 -3.99 8.39
CA GLN A 64 2.38 -4.63 9.69
C GLN A 64 1.50 -5.87 9.82
N ARG A 65 0.19 -5.70 9.63
CA ARG A 65 -0.78 -6.78 9.80
C ARG A 65 -0.49 -7.97 8.90
N VAL A 66 -0.25 -7.76 7.61
CA VAL A 66 -0.09 -8.84 6.63
C VAL A 66 1.20 -9.63 6.87
N ILE A 67 2.27 -8.95 7.29
CA ILE A 67 3.57 -9.58 7.55
C ILE A 67 3.54 -10.36 8.87
N GLU A 68 3.03 -9.74 9.94
CA GLU A 68 2.98 -10.36 11.27
C GLU A 68 1.97 -11.50 11.33
N SER A 69 0.83 -11.39 10.64
CA SER A 69 -0.14 -12.51 10.53
C SER A 69 0.48 -13.73 9.83
N GLY A 70 1.49 -13.51 8.99
CA GLY A 70 2.28 -14.56 8.34
C GLY A 70 3.42 -15.12 9.20
N GLY A 71 3.53 -14.70 10.46
CA GLY A 71 4.63 -15.06 11.37
C GLY A 71 5.96 -14.36 11.04
N GLY A 72 5.92 -13.31 10.21
CA GLY A 72 7.07 -12.48 9.88
C GLY A 72 7.21 -11.28 10.81
N VAL A 73 8.24 -10.47 10.54
CA VAL A 73 8.49 -9.19 11.22
C VAL A 73 8.66 -8.10 10.17
N VAL A 74 8.08 -6.95 10.48
CA VAL A 74 8.35 -5.70 9.78
C VAL A 74 8.84 -4.64 10.74
N VAL A 75 9.82 -3.87 10.29
CA VAL A 75 10.34 -2.70 11.01
C VAL A 75 10.52 -1.55 10.04
N LEU A 76 10.56 -0.33 10.55
CA LEU A 76 10.90 0.86 9.77
C LEU A 76 12.30 1.35 10.14
N CYS A 77 13.01 1.96 9.19
CA CYS A 77 14.22 2.72 9.47
C CYS A 77 14.21 4.09 8.79
N HIS A 78 15.06 5.00 9.27
CA HIS A 78 15.24 6.35 8.71
C HIS A 78 13.95 7.18 8.59
N CYS A 79 12.99 6.99 9.51
CA CYS A 79 11.83 7.89 9.57
C CYS A 79 12.30 9.30 9.93
N ASN A 80 11.97 10.29 9.10
CA ASN A 80 12.18 11.69 9.46
C ASN A 80 11.29 12.08 10.67
N LYS A 81 11.52 13.28 11.24
CA LYS A 81 10.80 13.73 12.44
C LYS A 81 9.29 13.82 12.25
N GLU A 82 8.83 14.23 11.08
CA GLU A 82 7.41 14.42 10.77
C GLU A 82 6.70 13.07 10.68
N ILE A 83 7.26 12.13 9.92
CA ILE A 83 6.78 10.76 9.80
C ILE A 83 6.80 10.06 11.16
N ALA A 84 7.88 10.22 11.92
CA ALA A 84 7.99 9.67 13.26
C ALA A 84 6.87 10.20 14.17
N THR A 85 6.65 11.52 14.19
CA THR A 85 5.60 12.16 15.00
C THR A 85 4.21 11.65 14.61
N LEU A 86 3.93 11.51 13.32
CA LEU A 86 2.65 10.97 12.84
C LEU A 86 2.43 9.53 13.34
N ILE A 87 3.45 8.68 13.25
CA ILE A 87 3.43 7.29 13.74
C ILE A 87 3.20 7.23 15.26
N ASP A 88 3.78 8.15 16.01
CA ASP A 88 3.62 8.25 17.46
C ASP A 88 2.20 8.69 17.85
N ILE A 89 1.64 9.69 17.16
CA ILE A 89 0.28 10.19 17.40
C ILE A 89 -0.77 9.09 17.21
N ILE A 90 -0.61 8.26 16.18
CA ILE A 90 -1.54 7.16 15.89
C ILE A 90 -1.26 5.91 16.73
N ALA A 91 -0.18 5.92 17.52
CA ALA A 91 0.29 4.78 18.31
C ALA A 91 0.44 3.48 17.49
N LEU A 92 0.98 3.59 16.27
CA LEU A 92 1.19 2.44 15.40
C LEU A 92 2.27 1.54 16.01
N PRO A 93 1.98 0.27 16.33
CA PRO A 93 2.90 -0.60 17.05
C PRO A 93 3.95 -1.24 16.13
N VAL A 94 4.59 -0.45 15.27
CA VAL A 94 5.71 -0.88 14.43
C VAL A 94 7.03 -0.37 15.01
N LYS A 95 8.03 -1.25 15.12
CA LYS A 95 9.35 -0.86 15.61
C LYS A 95 10.04 0.04 14.59
N ARG A 96 10.76 1.06 15.07
CA ARG A 96 11.48 2.04 14.28
C ARG A 96 12.94 2.10 14.73
N TYR A 97 13.84 2.27 13.76
CA TYR A 97 15.28 2.37 13.97
C TYR A 97 15.86 3.58 13.24
N ASN A 98 17.00 4.07 13.71
CA ASN A 98 17.62 5.26 13.11
C ASN A 98 18.47 4.91 11.89
N SER A 99 18.92 3.67 11.78
CA SER A 99 19.75 3.18 10.68
C SER A 99 19.25 1.85 10.11
N LEU A 100 19.65 1.56 8.88
CA LEU A 100 19.40 0.26 8.27
C LEU A 100 20.13 -0.87 9.02
N ASP A 101 21.32 -0.61 9.56
CA ASP A 101 22.09 -1.61 10.31
C ASP A 101 21.39 -2.03 11.61
N GLU A 102 20.88 -1.07 12.38
CA GLU A 102 20.06 -1.33 13.58
C GLU A 102 18.80 -2.13 13.24
N ALA A 103 18.13 -1.79 12.14
CA ALA A 103 16.94 -2.51 11.68
C ALA A 103 17.27 -3.95 11.25
N MET A 104 18.40 -4.16 10.55
CA MET A 104 18.87 -5.49 10.16
C MET A 104 19.21 -6.36 11.38
N GLU A 105 19.87 -5.80 12.39
CA GLU A 105 20.16 -6.50 13.64
C GLU A 105 18.87 -6.91 14.36
N ALA A 106 17.92 -5.98 14.50
CA ALA A 106 16.64 -6.25 15.13
C ALA A 106 15.82 -7.34 14.44
N VAL A 107 15.80 -7.36 13.11
CA VAL A 107 15.09 -8.41 12.35
C VAL A 107 15.78 -9.77 12.55
N ARG A 108 17.11 -9.83 12.64
CA ARG A 108 17.83 -11.09 12.90
C ARG A 108 17.59 -11.63 14.30
N ASP A 109 17.57 -10.77 15.31
CA ASP A 109 17.42 -11.15 16.72
C ASP A 109 16.02 -11.71 17.05
N THR A 110 15.02 -11.47 16.21
CA THR A 110 13.68 -12.03 16.41
C THR A 110 13.59 -13.55 16.25
N GLY A 111 14.68 -14.23 15.84
CA GLY A 111 14.74 -15.68 15.77
C GLY A 111 13.78 -16.31 14.76
N ILE A 112 13.22 -15.49 13.86
CA ILE A 112 12.37 -15.96 12.76
C ILE A 112 13.21 -16.90 11.91
N LYS A 113 12.67 -18.09 11.61
CA LYS A 113 13.22 -18.94 10.56
C LYS A 113 13.06 -18.20 9.25
N ILE A 114 14.07 -17.41 8.87
CA ILE A 114 14.11 -16.68 7.61
C ILE A 114 14.15 -17.72 6.51
N THR A 115 12.96 -18.06 6.04
CA THR A 115 12.75 -19.03 4.98
C THR A 115 12.43 -18.20 3.77
N GLU A 116 13.27 -18.35 2.74
CA GLU A 116 12.87 -17.97 1.39
C GLU A 116 11.67 -18.84 1.05
N LYS A 117 10.46 -18.29 1.21
CA LYS A 117 9.28 -18.90 0.61
C LYS A 117 9.51 -18.82 -0.91
N PRO A 118 9.16 -19.86 -1.70
CA PRO A 118 9.52 -19.97 -3.10
C PRO A 118 9.31 -18.64 -3.83
N VAL A 119 10.43 -18.01 -4.20
CA VAL A 119 10.47 -16.68 -4.78
C VAL A 119 9.71 -16.74 -6.11
N PRO A 120 8.60 -15.99 -6.29
CA PRO A 120 8.06 -15.78 -7.63
C PRO A 120 9.19 -15.18 -8.47
N PRO A 121 9.40 -15.63 -9.73
CA PRO A 121 10.54 -15.23 -10.55
C PRO A 121 10.81 -13.73 -10.47
N LYS A 122 12.09 -13.34 -10.34
CA LYS A 122 12.54 -11.94 -10.29
C LYS A 122 11.93 -11.15 -11.45
N GLU A 123 10.88 -10.39 -11.18
CA GLU A 123 10.47 -9.30 -12.03
C GLU A 123 11.38 -8.11 -11.70
N SER A 124 12.40 -7.95 -12.54
CA SER A 124 13.11 -6.67 -12.67
C SER A 124 12.08 -5.56 -12.84
N PRO A 125 12.27 -4.38 -12.22
CA PRO A 125 11.39 -3.25 -12.50
C PRO A 125 11.50 -2.92 -13.98
N ASN A 126 10.47 -3.24 -14.75
CA ASN A 126 10.32 -2.72 -16.09
C ASN A 126 10.08 -1.22 -15.92
N ILE A 127 11.14 -0.45 -16.15
CA ILE A 127 11.07 0.99 -16.34
C ILE A 127 10.40 1.17 -17.71
N GLU A 128 9.07 1.18 -17.73
CA GLU A 128 8.34 1.61 -18.91
C GLU A 128 8.15 3.13 -18.83
N SER A 129 9.17 3.84 -19.27
CA SER A 129 9.00 5.16 -19.88
C SER A 129 8.31 4.97 -21.22
N TYR A 130 7.14 5.59 -21.38
CA TYR A 130 6.30 5.61 -22.58
C TYR A 130 7.08 5.77 -23.89
N THR A 131 6.88 4.86 -24.85
CA THR A 131 6.74 5.19 -26.29
C THR A 131 5.91 4.13 -27.02
N ASP A 132 4.74 4.57 -27.48
CA ASP A 132 3.97 4.19 -28.68
C ASP A 132 3.78 2.72 -29.15
N ILE A 133 2.49 2.40 -29.30
CA ILE A 133 1.78 1.38 -30.12
C ILE A 133 2.04 -0.13 -29.85
N ARG A 134 1.08 -0.79 -29.18
CA ARG A 134 0.13 -1.78 -29.74
C ARG A 134 -0.71 -2.45 -28.63
N GLN A 135 -2.02 -2.47 -28.82
CA GLN A 135 -3.06 -3.01 -27.94
C GLN A 135 -2.89 -4.51 -27.65
N VAL A 136 -3.09 -4.91 -26.39
CA VAL A 136 -3.77 -6.17 -26.02
C VAL A 136 -4.65 -5.89 -24.79
N GLU A 137 -5.95 -6.00 -24.98
CA GLU A 137 -7.00 -5.69 -24.00
C GLU A 137 -7.09 -6.73 -22.87
N LYS A 138 -7.22 -6.25 -21.63
CA LYS A 138 -7.94 -6.92 -20.54
C LYS A 138 -8.87 -5.87 -19.90
N PRO A 139 -10.17 -6.14 -19.73
CA PRO A 139 -11.11 -5.15 -19.24
C PRO A 139 -10.83 -4.86 -17.76
N SER A 140 -10.30 -3.67 -17.47
CA SER A 140 -10.20 -3.15 -16.13
C SER A 140 -11.57 -2.68 -15.67
N MET A 141 -12.29 -3.51 -14.91
CA MET A 141 -13.57 -3.14 -14.27
C MET A 141 -13.39 -2.21 -13.05
N LEU A 142 -12.47 -1.26 -13.14
CA LEU A 142 -12.17 -0.28 -12.11
C LEU A 142 -11.96 1.07 -12.80
N PHE A 143 -12.58 2.12 -12.28
CA PHE A 143 -12.36 3.48 -12.77
C PHE A 143 -10.92 3.92 -12.45
N GLU A 144 -10.22 4.51 -13.42
CA GLU A 144 -8.88 5.09 -13.21
C GLU A 144 -8.88 6.12 -12.07
N HIS A 145 -10.00 6.82 -11.89
CA HIS A 145 -10.25 7.75 -10.81
C HIS A 145 -11.60 7.43 -10.16
N PRO A 146 -11.67 7.31 -8.82
CA PRO A 146 -12.92 7.01 -8.14
C PRO A 146 -13.87 8.21 -8.20
N LEU A 147 -15.11 7.92 -8.57
CA LEU A 147 -16.19 8.88 -8.64
C LEU A 147 -16.69 9.23 -7.23
N VAL A 148 -16.89 10.51 -6.95
CA VAL A 148 -17.50 10.98 -5.68
C VAL A 148 -18.89 11.51 -5.99
N ILE A 149 -19.90 10.86 -5.40
CA ILE A 149 -21.31 11.11 -5.67
C ILE A 149 -21.94 11.76 -4.44
N GLU A 150 -22.56 12.92 -4.60
CA GLU A 150 -23.38 13.53 -3.56
C GLU A 150 -24.75 12.84 -3.51
N CYS A 151 -25.11 12.24 -2.38
CA CYS A 151 -26.43 11.63 -2.21
C CYS A 151 -27.52 12.71 -2.24
N PRO A 152 -28.57 12.58 -3.08
CA PRO A 152 -29.64 13.58 -3.17
C PRO A 152 -30.47 13.70 -1.89
N ASP A 153 -30.63 12.61 -1.14
CA ASP A 153 -31.50 12.55 0.04
C ASP A 153 -30.85 13.15 1.30
N CYS A 154 -29.61 12.76 1.60
CA CYS A 154 -28.95 13.10 2.86
C CYS A 154 -27.65 13.90 2.70
N LYS A 155 -27.25 14.22 1.46
CA LYS A 155 -26.05 15.02 1.14
C LYS A 155 -24.71 14.35 1.45
N THR A 156 -24.72 13.09 1.85
CA THR A 156 -23.51 12.31 2.09
C THR A 156 -22.75 12.05 0.80
N MET A 157 -21.42 12.23 0.85
CA MET A 157 -20.52 11.98 -0.28
C MET A 157 -20.10 10.52 -0.33
N VAL A 158 -20.49 9.80 -1.38
CA VAL A 158 -20.22 8.36 -1.56
C VAL A 158 -19.14 8.17 -2.63
N ARG A 159 -18.08 7.43 -2.29
CA ARG A 159 -16.97 7.13 -3.22
C ARG A 159 -17.20 5.79 -3.91
N VAL A 160 -17.16 5.77 -5.24
CA VAL A 160 -17.38 4.59 -6.09
C VAL A 160 -16.18 4.39 -7.02
N SER A 161 -15.64 3.17 -7.06
CA SER A 161 -14.44 2.84 -7.85
C SER A 161 -14.72 1.85 -8.99
N SER A 162 -15.96 1.37 -9.13
CA SER A 162 -16.36 0.41 -10.15
C SER A 162 -17.82 0.63 -10.57
N PRO A 163 -18.21 0.22 -11.78
CA PRO A 163 -19.62 0.13 -12.14
C PRO A 163 -20.35 -0.87 -11.22
N GLY A 164 -21.67 -0.70 -11.10
CA GLY A 164 -22.52 -1.59 -10.31
C GLY A 164 -23.59 -0.87 -9.49
N LYS A 165 -24.19 -1.61 -8.55
CA LYS A 165 -25.25 -1.11 -7.65
C LYS A 165 -24.68 -0.82 -6.27
N PHE A 166 -24.99 0.35 -5.76
CA PHE A 166 -24.48 0.88 -4.49
C PHE A 166 -25.61 1.33 -3.59
N LYS A 167 -25.29 1.53 -2.31
CA LYS A 167 -26.19 2.12 -1.31
C LYS A 167 -25.49 3.26 -0.60
N CYS A 168 -26.21 4.35 -0.37
CA CYS A 168 -25.76 5.40 0.52
C CYS A 168 -25.61 4.81 1.94
N PRO A 169 -24.45 4.99 2.61
CA PRO A 169 -24.24 4.44 3.95
C PRO A 169 -25.12 5.12 5.02
N ASP A 170 -25.57 6.35 4.78
CA ASP A 170 -26.27 7.15 5.79
C ASP A 170 -27.79 7.00 5.72
N CYS A 171 -28.39 7.07 4.52
CA CYS A 171 -29.84 6.95 4.35
C CYS A 171 -30.29 5.64 3.68
N GLY A 172 -29.38 4.84 3.14
CA GLY A 172 -29.70 3.59 2.47
C GLY A 172 -30.22 3.71 1.03
N LEU A 173 -30.27 4.94 0.47
CA LEU A 173 -30.67 5.18 -0.93
C LEU A 173 -29.85 4.31 -1.87
N GLN A 174 -30.52 3.56 -2.75
CA GLN A 174 -29.86 2.70 -3.74
C GLN A 174 -29.64 3.46 -5.04
N PHE A 175 -28.47 3.31 -5.64
CA PHE A 175 -28.16 3.94 -6.92
C PHE A 175 -27.25 3.03 -7.74
N ALA A 176 -27.24 3.22 -9.06
CA ALA A 176 -26.42 2.45 -9.99
C ALA A 176 -25.41 3.37 -10.69
N VAL A 177 -24.25 2.81 -11.02
CA VAL A 177 -23.20 3.50 -11.77
C VAL A 177 -22.83 2.62 -12.97
N ASP A 178 -22.95 3.17 -14.17
CA ASP A 178 -22.57 2.50 -15.43
C ASP A 178 -21.06 2.62 -15.70
N ASP A 179 -20.57 1.86 -16.69
CA ASP A 179 -19.17 1.83 -17.11
C ASP A 179 -18.65 3.20 -17.59
N ASP A 180 -19.55 4.05 -18.09
CA ASP A 180 -19.27 5.42 -18.53
C ASP A 180 -19.33 6.46 -17.39
N GLN A 181 -19.44 6.00 -16.14
CA GLN A 181 -19.60 6.81 -14.92
C GLN A 181 -20.93 7.57 -14.82
N THR A 182 -21.92 7.23 -15.65
CA THR A 182 -23.28 7.75 -15.49
C THR A 182 -23.93 7.18 -14.23
N VAL A 183 -24.53 8.04 -13.41
CA VAL A 183 -25.17 7.68 -12.14
C VAL A 183 -26.68 7.75 -12.26
N TYR A 184 -27.36 6.67 -11.87
CA TYR A 184 -28.82 6.56 -11.82
C TYR A 184 -29.28 6.43 -10.38
N PHE A 185 -30.12 7.36 -9.94
CA PHE A 185 -30.82 7.29 -8.67
C PHE A 185 -32.23 6.74 -8.91
N ASN A 186 -32.59 5.67 -8.19
CA ASN A 186 -33.94 5.09 -8.23
C ASN A 186 -34.84 5.69 -7.17
#